data_AF-A0A7S1N2E1-F1
#
_entry.id   AF-A0A7S1N2E1-F1
#
_cell.length_a   1.000
_cell.length_b   1.000
_cell.length_c   1.000
_cell.angle_alpha   90.00
_cell.angle_beta   90.00
_cell.angle_gamma   90.00
#
_symmetry.space_group_name_H-M   'P 1'
#
loop_
_entity.id
_entity.type
_entity.pdbx_description
1 polymer ?
#
loop_
_entity_poly.entity_id
_entity_poly.type
_entity_poly.pdbx_seq_one_letter_code
_entity_poly.pdbx_strand_id
1 'polypeptide(L)'
;NVALDGRRATSAASFLGADVAKRPSLTIKSGACVTRILFEAKKAVGVMVDAADGQHTVLAKKEVILCSGAIGTPQLLMVSGVGPTSHLEELGIPVVHDNPSVGRNLRDHVTVPVVYQAKPGLTYDAQNVQGWTHPMHWAVGGKGPFRSNVVEGMAFVDTAVQEHTTADDPNLQLQLCCGGGASAGVGYRYGCARGIFDK
;
A
#
# COMPACT_ATOMS: atom_id res chain seq x y z
N ASN A 1 6.82 -11.53 -2.37
CA ASN A 1 5.53 -11.05 -2.93
C ASN A 1 5.08 -11.79 -4.20
N VAL A 2 5.74 -12.88 -4.61
CA VAL A 2 5.40 -13.64 -5.81
C VAL A 2 5.26 -15.11 -5.41
N ALA A 3 4.15 -15.74 -5.80
CA ALA A 3 3.87 -17.14 -5.55
C ALA A 3 4.72 -18.05 -6.46
N LEU A 4 4.66 -19.37 -6.21
CA LEU A 4 5.45 -20.35 -6.95
C LEU A 4 5.10 -20.40 -8.45
N ASP A 5 3.86 -20.08 -8.79
CA ASP A 5 3.34 -19.97 -10.16
C ASP A 5 3.73 -18.66 -10.88
N GLY A 6 4.54 -17.81 -10.25
CA GLY A 6 5.01 -16.55 -10.81
C GLY A 6 4.00 -15.42 -10.77
N ARG A 7 2.85 -15.60 -10.10
CA ARG A 7 1.83 -14.54 -9.91
C ARG A 7 2.05 -13.79 -8.60
N ARG A 8 1.51 -12.57 -8.52
CA ARG A 8 1.55 -11.79 -7.28
C ARG A 8 0.78 -12.52 -6.17
N ALA A 9 1.43 -12.74 -5.03
CA ALA A 9 0.76 -13.20 -3.83
C ALA A 9 0.16 -11.99 -3.09
N THR A 10 -1.17 -11.97 -2.93
CA THR A 10 -1.90 -10.94 -2.19
C THR A 10 -2.61 -11.55 -0.99
N SER A 11 -2.96 -10.73 0.02
CA SER A 11 -3.78 -11.17 1.15
C SER A 11 -5.14 -11.69 0.66
N ALA A 12 -5.78 -11.03 -0.30
CA ALA A 12 -7.04 -11.47 -0.87
C ALA A 12 -6.93 -12.85 -1.54
N ALA A 13 -5.91 -13.09 -2.38
CA ALA A 13 -5.73 -14.39 -3.01
C ALA A 13 -5.41 -15.50 -1.99
N SER A 14 -4.70 -15.17 -0.92
CA SER A 14 -4.23 -16.14 0.08
C SER A 14 -5.31 -16.50 1.11
N PHE A 15 -6.14 -15.53 1.52
CA PHE A 15 -7.12 -15.71 2.61
C PHE A 15 -8.57 -15.69 2.14
N LEU A 16 -8.86 -15.08 0.99
CA LEU A 16 -10.21 -14.94 0.43
C LEU A 16 -10.35 -15.67 -0.91
N GLY A 17 -9.59 -16.75 -1.09
CA GLY A 17 -9.65 -17.59 -2.29
C GLY A 17 -11.06 -18.15 -2.56
N ALA A 18 -11.26 -18.69 -3.77
CA ALA A 18 -12.58 -19.06 -4.28
C ALA A 18 -13.40 -19.96 -3.33
N ASP A 19 -12.76 -20.89 -2.62
CA ASP A 19 -13.45 -21.79 -1.69
C ASP A 19 -13.83 -21.10 -0.38
N VAL A 20 -12.99 -20.18 0.11
CA VAL A 20 -13.30 -19.38 1.31
C VAL A 20 -14.43 -18.41 1.01
N ALA A 21 -14.41 -17.77 -0.16
CA ALA A 21 -15.43 -16.82 -0.60
C ALA A 21 -16.83 -17.45 -0.76
N LYS A 22 -16.93 -18.78 -0.93
CA LYS A 22 -18.20 -19.51 -1.01
C LYS A 22 -18.77 -19.93 0.35
N ARG A 23 -18.05 -19.72 1.45
CA ARG A 23 -18.52 -20.13 2.78
C ARG A 23 -19.79 -19.34 3.15
N PRO A 24 -20.86 -20.00 3.61
CA PRO A 24 -22.13 -19.33 3.90
C PRO A 24 -22.06 -18.32 5.06
N SER A 25 -21.03 -18.42 5.91
CA SER A 25 -20.79 -17.51 7.03
C SER A 25 -19.99 -16.27 6.66
N LEU A 26 -19.58 -16.10 5.39
CA LEU A 26 -18.76 -14.99 4.93
C LEU A 26 -19.43 -14.31 3.74
N THR A 27 -19.63 -13.00 3.85
CA THR A 27 -20.12 -12.17 2.74
C THR A 27 -19.03 -11.18 2.37
N ILE A 28 -18.61 -11.20 1.10
CA ILE A 28 -17.65 -10.24 0.54
C ILE A 28 -18.43 -9.30 -0.38
N LYS A 29 -18.33 -7.99 -0.14
CA LYS A 29 -18.93 -6.96 -0.99
C LYS A 29 -17.83 -6.05 -1.53
N SER A 30 -17.56 -6.14 -2.82
CA SER A 30 -16.70 -5.20 -3.56
C SER A 30 -17.53 -4.03 -4.09
N GLY A 31 -16.88 -2.90 -4.36
CA GLY A 31 -17.59 -1.69 -4.84
C GLY A 31 -18.52 -1.10 -3.77
N ALA A 32 -18.20 -1.32 -2.51
CA ALA A 32 -18.96 -0.92 -1.34
C ALA A 32 -18.05 -0.03 -0.47
N CYS A 33 -18.21 1.28 -0.56
CA CYS A 33 -17.41 2.26 0.17
C CYS A 33 -18.08 2.58 1.51
N VAL A 34 -17.45 2.23 2.63
CA VAL A 34 -17.97 2.61 3.95
C VAL A 34 -17.75 4.11 4.16
N THR A 35 -18.83 4.86 4.41
CA THR A 35 -18.79 6.32 4.54
C THR A 35 -18.92 6.79 5.99
N ARG A 36 -19.55 6.00 6.86
CA ARG A 36 -19.76 6.33 8.28
C ARG A 36 -20.01 5.08 9.13
N ILE A 37 -19.57 5.10 10.38
CA ILE A 37 -19.91 4.13 11.42
C ILE A 37 -21.14 4.64 12.17
N LEU A 38 -22.09 3.74 12.41
CA LEU A 38 -23.32 4.04 13.15
C LEU A 38 -23.13 3.71 14.62
N PHE A 39 -23.55 4.62 15.49
CA PHE A 39 -23.42 4.48 16.94
C PHE A 39 -24.76 4.61 17.67
N GLU A 40 -24.95 3.79 18.69
CA GLU A 40 -25.93 4.00 19.76
C GLU A 40 -25.15 4.36 21.03
N ALA A 41 -25.22 5.64 21.42
CA ALA A 41 -24.31 6.23 22.40
C ALA A 41 -22.85 5.95 22.05
N LYS A 42 -22.18 5.05 22.78
CA LYS A 42 -20.76 4.68 22.55
C LYS A 42 -20.59 3.30 21.88
N LYS A 43 -21.68 2.62 21.52
CA LYS A 43 -21.63 1.29 20.90
C LYS A 43 -21.76 1.40 19.38
N ALA A 44 -20.78 0.88 18.64
CA ALA A 44 -20.90 0.74 17.19
C ALA A 44 -21.94 -0.34 16.86
N VAL A 45 -22.96 0.01 16.08
CA VAL A 45 -24.09 -0.88 15.72
C VAL A 45 -24.14 -1.21 14.23
N GLY A 46 -23.31 -0.58 13.41
CA GLY A 46 -23.27 -0.84 11.99
C GLY A 46 -22.44 0.19 11.22
N VAL A 47 -22.59 0.18 9.91
CA VAL A 47 -21.95 1.11 8.99
C VAL A 47 -22.90 1.54 7.89
N MET A 48 -22.72 2.77 7.41
CA MET A 48 -23.29 3.26 6.16
C MET A 48 -22.32 2.97 5.01
N VAL A 49 -22.85 2.49 3.90
CA VAL A 49 -22.09 2.04 2.74
C VAL A 49 -22.67 2.72 1.51
N ASP A 50 -21.82 3.31 0.70
CA ASP A 50 -22.16 3.77 -0.65
C ASP A 50 -21.78 2.70 -1.66
N ALA A 51 -22.73 2.32 -2.52
CA ALA A 51 -22.59 1.30 -3.55
C ALA A 51 -23.20 1.80 -4.86
N ALA A 52 -23.00 1.03 -5.94
CA ALA A 52 -23.47 1.43 -7.28
C ALA A 52 -24.99 1.66 -7.37
N ASP A 53 -25.78 1.01 -6.51
CA ASP A 53 -27.24 1.11 -6.40
C ASP A 53 -27.69 2.10 -5.31
N GLY A 54 -26.76 2.83 -4.70
CA GLY A 54 -27.02 3.88 -3.72
C GLY A 54 -26.47 3.58 -2.34
N GLN A 55 -27.02 4.30 -1.35
CA GLN A 55 -26.56 4.22 0.03
C GLN A 55 -27.35 3.18 0.83
N HIS A 56 -26.63 2.32 1.54
CA HIS A 56 -27.16 1.22 2.33
C HIS A 56 -26.66 1.26 3.78
N THR A 57 -27.42 0.62 4.67
CA THR A 57 -27.01 0.40 6.06
C THR A 57 -26.73 -1.08 6.30
N VAL A 58 -25.57 -1.38 6.88
CA VAL A 58 -25.18 -2.74 7.30
C VAL A 58 -25.04 -2.78 8.81
N LEU A 59 -25.93 -3.51 9.48
CA LEU A 59 -25.92 -3.62 10.95
C LEU A 59 -24.99 -4.74 11.43
N ALA A 60 -24.31 -4.49 12.54
CA ALA A 60 -23.40 -5.42 13.20
C ALA A 60 -23.98 -5.88 14.54
N LYS A 61 -24.13 -7.20 14.73
CA LYS A 61 -24.64 -7.77 15.99
C LYS A 61 -23.63 -7.75 17.14
N LYS A 62 -22.34 -7.80 16.82
CA LYS A 62 -21.25 -7.92 17.80
C LYS A 62 -20.31 -6.73 17.71
N GLU A 63 -19.56 -6.64 16.60
CA GLU A 63 -18.42 -5.74 16.48
C GLU A 63 -18.31 -5.19 15.06
N VAL A 64 -17.71 -4.01 14.94
CA VAL A 64 -17.25 -3.42 13.69
C VAL A 64 -15.72 -3.32 13.78
N ILE A 65 -15.02 -3.99 12.86
CA ILE A 65 -13.55 -4.02 12.82
C ILE A 65 -13.09 -3.16 11.64
N LEU A 66 -12.29 -2.13 11.93
CA LEU A 66 -11.76 -1.23 10.89
C LEU A 66 -10.42 -1.71 10.38
N CYS A 67 -10.36 -1.97 9.07
CA CYS A 67 -9.15 -2.37 8.35
C CYS A 67 -8.89 -1.43 7.14
N SER A 68 -9.22 -0.14 7.27
CA SER A 68 -9.14 0.85 6.17
C SER A 68 -7.75 1.50 6.01
N GLY A 69 -6.72 0.87 6.57
CA GLY A 69 -5.33 1.34 6.51
C GLY A 69 -5.04 2.60 7.33
N ALA A 70 -3.78 3.03 7.32
CA ALA A 70 -3.28 4.14 8.14
C ALA A 70 -3.92 5.50 7.83
N ILE A 71 -4.48 5.67 6.62
CA ILE A 71 -5.16 6.90 6.18
C ILE A 71 -6.67 6.77 6.35
N GLY A 72 -7.27 5.69 5.84
CA GLY A 72 -8.72 5.53 5.82
C GLY A 72 -9.34 5.27 7.19
N THR A 73 -8.64 4.56 8.09
CA THR A 73 -9.16 4.28 9.44
C THR A 73 -9.36 5.56 10.28
N PRO A 74 -8.35 6.44 10.48
CA PRO A 74 -8.57 7.65 11.26
C PRO A 74 -9.57 8.60 10.59
N GLN A 75 -9.58 8.68 9.26
CA GLN A 75 -10.58 9.49 8.53
C GLN A 75 -12.00 8.96 8.80
N LEU A 76 -12.23 7.66 8.70
CA LEU A 76 -13.54 7.06 8.92
C LEU A 76 -14.00 7.22 10.38
N LEU A 77 -13.09 7.10 11.35
CA LEU A 77 -13.39 7.39 12.76
C LEU A 77 -13.84 8.84 12.94
N MET A 78 -13.11 9.81 12.38
CA MET A 78 -13.42 11.23 12.52
C MET A 78 -14.76 11.59 11.87
N VAL A 79 -15.05 11.17 10.63
CA VAL A 79 -16.36 11.43 9.97
C VAL A 79 -17.54 10.72 10.64
N SER A 80 -17.24 9.81 11.57
CA SER A 80 -18.21 9.10 12.41
C SER A 80 -18.27 9.64 13.85
N GLY A 81 -17.59 10.75 14.15
CA GLY A 81 -17.64 11.42 15.45
C GLY A 81 -16.63 10.94 16.50
N VAL A 82 -15.61 10.17 16.10
CA VAL A 82 -14.52 9.72 16.99
C VAL A 82 -13.21 10.39 16.60
N GLY A 83 -12.75 11.35 17.40
CA GLY A 83 -11.57 12.16 17.08
C GLY A 83 -11.41 13.38 17.98
N PRO A 84 -10.50 14.33 17.64
CA PRO A 84 -10.31 15.54 18.43
C PRO A 84 -11.57 16.42 18.39
N THR A 85 -12.20 16.67 19.55
CA THR A 85 -13.48 17.40 19.66
C THR A 85 -13.49 18.71 18.89
N SER A 86 -12.48 19.57 19.08
CA SER A 86 -12.42 20.88 18.42
C SER A 86 -12.42 20.79 16.89
N HIS A 87 -11.75 19.77 16.33
CA HIS A 87 -11.71 19.56 14.88
C HIS A 87 -13.03 19.01 14.33
N LEU A 88 -13.68 18.13 15.09
CA LEU A 88 -15.00 17.60 14.72
C LEU A 88 -16.07 18.70 14.75
N GLU A 89 -16.06 19.55 15.77
CA GLU A 89 -16.97 20.68 15.92
C GLU A 89 -16.80 21.71 14.80
N GLU A 90 -15.55 22.02 14.41
CA GLU A 90 -15.24 22.90 13.27
C GLU A 90 -15.90 22.42 11.96
N LEU A 91 -15.97 21.10 11.77
CA LEU A 91 -16.57 20.46 10.59
C LEU A 91 -18.07 20.16 10.77
N GLY A 92 -18.69 20.57 11.88
CA GLY A 92 -20.11 20.31 12.17
C GLY A 92 -20.44 18.83 12.39
N ILE A 93 -19.47 18.03 12.82
CA ILE A 93 -19.63 16.59 13.05
C ILE A 93 -19.97 16.35 14.53
N PRO A 94 -21.12 15.70 14.85
CA PRO A 94 -21.45 15.36 16.23
C PRO A 94 -20.40 14.46 16.86
N VAL A 95 -19.95 14.83 18.08
CA VAL A 95 -18.91 14.08 18.80
C VAL A 95 -19.54 12.89 19.53
N VAL A 96 -19.09 11.69 19.16
CA VAL A 96 -19.41 10.43 19.83
C VAL A 96 -18.38 10.15 20.93
N HIS A 97 -17.10 10.36 20.64
CA HIS A 97 -16.02 10.16 21.59
C HIS A 97 -14.82 11.08 21.27
N ASP A 98 -14.44 11.89 22.25
CA ASP A 98 -13.22 12.68 22.17
C ASP A 98 -11.98 11.78 22.27
N ASN A 99 -11.18 11.77 21.20
CA ASN A 99 -9.87 11.14 21.21
C ASN A 99 -8.90 11.96 20.34
N PRO A 100 -8.06 12.81 20.95
CA PRO A 100 -7.14 13.68 20.21
C PRO A 100 -6.02 12.93 19.48
N SER A 101 -5.83 11.62 19.75
CA SER A 101 -4.80 10.82 19.09
C SER A 101 -5.23 10.30 17.71
N VAL A 102 -6.53 10.31 17.39
CA VAL A 102 -7.03 9.84 16.09
C VAL A 102 -6.44 10.70 14.98
N GLY A 103 -5.79 10.05 14.00
CA GLY A 103 -5.13 10.72 12.87
C GLY A 103 -3.77 11.33 13.19
N ARG A 104 -3.24 11.15 14.41
CA ARG A 104 -1.89 11.61 14.80
C ARG A 104 -0.87 10.47 14.72
N ASN A 105 0.41 10.84 14.83
CA ASN A 105 1.54 9.90 14.83
C ASN A 105 1.61 9.03 13.56
N LEU A 106 1.26 9.60 12.40
CA LEU A 106 1.53 8.96 11.11
C LEU A 106 3.05 8.87 10.91
N ARG A 107 3.51 7.67 10.57
CA ARG A 107 4.91 7.40 10.23
C ARG A 107 4.95 6.72 8.87
N ASP A 108 5.96 7.07 8.09
CA ASP A 108 6.23 6.45 6.81
C ASP A 108 7.76 6.39 6.61
N HIS A 109 8.19 5.53 5.69
CA HIS A 109 9.59 5.43 5.33
C HIS A 109 9.88 6.35 4.14
N VAL A 110 10.59 7.44 4.40
CA VAL A 110 11.02 8.37 3.34
C VAL A 110 12.05 7.67 2.45
N THR A 111 11.83 7.70 1.14
CA THR A 111 12.71 7.05 0.14
C THR A 111 13.37 8.09 -0.75
N VAL A 112 14.69 8.00 -0.93
CA VAL A 112 15.44 8.83 -1.88
C VAL A 112 15.99 7.94 -3.00
N PRO A 113 15.54 8.11 -4.25
CA PRO A 113 16.07 7.33 -5.36
C PRO A 113 17.45 7.85 -5.78
N VAL A 114 18.43 6.95 -5.86
CA VAL A 114 19.73 7.21 -6.49
C VAL A 114 19.82 6.39 -7.76
N VAL A 115 19.88 7.08 -8.91
CA VAL A 115 19.80 6.44 -10.23
C VAL A 115 21.18 6.39 -10.86
N TYR A 116 21.58 5.20 -11.30
CA TYR A 116 22.80 4.96 -12.06
C TYR A 116 22.46 4.46 -13.46
N GLN A 117 23.29 4.83 -14.44
CA GLN A 117 23.16 4.31 -15.79
C GLN A 117 23.69 2.88 -15.85
N ALA A 118 22.85 1.96 -16.32
CA ALA A 118 23.20 0.57 -16.52
C ALA A 118 23.66 0.31 -17.97
N LYS A 119 24.48 -0.72 -18.15
CA LYS A 119 24.83 -1.22 -19.48
C LYS A 119 23.55 -1.69 -20.20
N PRO A 120 23.49 -1.58 -21.55
CA PRO A 120 22.35 -2.05 -22.32
C PRO A 120 21.95 -3.49 -21.99
N GLY A 121 20.65 -3.76 -21.94
CA GLY A 121 20.10 -5.11 -21.73
C GLY A 121 19.97 -5.57 -20.26
N LEU A 122 20.42 -4.78 -19.27
CA LEU A 122 20.41 -5.19 -17.85
C LEU A 122 19.23 -4.66 -17.03
N THR A 123 18.37 -3.84 -17.64
CA THR A 123 17.27 -3.16 -16.96
C THR A 123 15.91 -3.62 -17.50
N TYR A 124 14.84 -3.24 -16.81
CA TYR A 124 13.47 -3.47 -17.26
C TYR A 124 12.97 -2.35 -18.19
N ASP A 125 13.90 -1.71 -18.92
CA ASP A 125 13.55 -0.79 -20.00
C ASP A 125 12.65 -1.47 -21.01
N ALA A 126 11.70 -0.73 -21.59
CA ALA A 126 10.68 -1.28 -22.46
C ALA A 126 11.31 -2.11 -23.60
N GLN A 127 12.39 -1.61 -24.21
CA GLN A 127 13.16 -2.32 -25.24
C GLN A 127 13.70 -3.71 -24.81
N ASN A 128 13.94 -3.93 -23.51
CA ASN A 128 14.45 -5.17 -22.95
C ASN A 128 13.32 -6.15 -22.54
N VAL A 129 12.06 -5.69 -22.46
CA VAL A 129 10.93 -6.49 -21.95
C VAL A 129 9.69 -6.51 -22.86
N GLN A 130 9.70 -5.80 -24.00
CA GLN A 130 8.57 -5.70 -24.95
C GLN A 130 8.43 -6.89 -25.90
N GLY A 131 9.32 -7.88 -25.87
CA GLY A 131 9.23 -9.07 -26.72
C GLY A 131 8.02 -9.94 -26.39
N TRP A 132 7.27 -10.39 -27.42
CA TRP A 132 6.11 -11.30 -27.30
C TRP A 132 6.41 -12.63 -26.57
N THR A 133 7.68 -13.03 -26.52
CA THR A 133 8.12 -14.23 -25.81
C THR A 133 8.00 -14.11 -24.29
N HIS A 134 8.11 -12.91 -23.71
CA HIS A 134 8.03 -12.71 -22.26
C HIS A 134 6.61 -12.96 -21.68
N PRO A 135 5.52 -12.44 -22.28
CA PRO A 135 4.17 -12.83 -21.90
C PRO A 135 3.94 -14.34 -21.96
N MET A 136 4.43 -15.00 -23.02
CA MET A 136 4.27 -16.44 -23.20
C MET A 136 5.03 -17.26 -22.14
N HIS A 137 6.28 -16.90 -21.84
CA HIS A 137 7.07 -17.55 -20.78
C HIS A 137 6.43 -17.39 -19.39
N TRP A 138 5.81 -16.25 -19.12
CA TRP A 138 5.09 -16.03 -17.88
C TRP A 138 3.77 -16.82 -17.84
N ALA A 139 2.99 -16.79 -18.93
CA ALA A 139 1.70 -17.49 -18.99
C ALA A 139 1.83 -19.01 -18.86
N VAL A 140 2.83 -19.61 -19.50
CA VAL A 140 3.02 -21.07 -19.53
C VAL A 140 3.74 -21.57 -18.28
N GLY A 141 4.74 -20.84 -17.78
CA GLY A 141 5.65 -21.34 -16.75
C GLY A 141 5.84 -20.44 -15.54
N GLY A 142 5.21 -19.26 -15.49
CA GLY A 142 5.46 -18.27 -14.45
C GLY A 142 6.89 -17.70 -14.48
N LYS A 143 7.57 -17.77 -15.63
CA LYS A 143 8.98 -17.41 -15.80
C LYS A 143 9.15 -16.08 -16.55
N GLY A 144 10.39 -15.59 -16.57
CA GLY A 144 10.76 -14.39 -17.30
C GLY A 144 10.56 -13.10 -16.50
N PRO A 145 10.75 -11.93 -17.13
CA PRO A 145 10.86 -10.65 -16.43
C PRO A 145 9.57 -10.25 -15.70
N PHE A 146 8.39 -10.67 -16.15
CA PHE A 146 7.11 -10.36 -15.49
C PHE A 146 6.90 -11.06 -14.14
N ARG A 147 7.79 -11.99 -13.77
CA ARG A 147 7.84 -12.55 -12.43
C ARG A 147 8.50 -11.61 -11.42
N SER A 148 9.42 -10.73 -11.84
CA SER A 148 10.25 -9.97 -10.90
C SER A 148 9.45 -8.91 -10.14
N ASN A 149 9.87 -8.68 -8.90
CA ASN A 149 9.45 -7.57 -8.05
C ASN A 149 10.35 -6.34 -8.19
N VAL A 150 11.30 -6.33 -9.15
CA VAL A 150 12.24 -5.25 -9.48
C VAL A 150 13.36 -5.02 -8.46
N VAL A 151 13.10 -5.26 -7.19
CA VAL A 151 14.09 -5.23 -6.11
C VAL A 151 14.87 -6.54 -6.09
N GLU A 152 16.09 -6.52 -6.61
CA GLU A 152 16.96 -7.70 -6.77
C GLU A 152 17.91 -7.89 -5.57
N GLY A 153 18.06 -6.85 -4.74
CA GLY A 153 18.86 -6.90 -3.52
C GLY A 153 18.39 -5.87 -2.50
N MET A 154 18.62 -6.18 -1.22
CA MET A 154 18.25 -5.30 -0.11
C MET A 154 19.31 -5.41 0.98
N ALA A 155 19.63 -4.27 1.60
CA ALA A 155 20.49 -4.21 2.76
C ALA A 155 19.88 -3.28 3.81
N PHE A 156 20.18 -3.57 5.07
CA PHE A 156 19.89 -2.69 6.19
C PHE A 156 21.22 -2.22 6.76
N VAL A 157 21.33 -0.91 6.98
CA VAL A 157 22.55 -0.28 7.45
C VAL A 157 22.19 0.63 8.60
N ASP A 158 23.10 0.70 9.57
CA ASP A 158 23.05 1.69 10.62
C ASP A 158 23.93 2.89 10.25
N THR A 159 23.35 4.08 10.21
CA THR A 159 24.06 5.33 10.07
C THR A 159 24.65 5.75 11.41
N ALA A 160 25.79 6.44 11.39
CA ALA A 160 26.48 6.90 12.60
C ALA A 160 25.66 7.89 13.47
N VAL A 161 24.52 8.36 12.99
CA VAL A 161 23.62 9.27 13.69
C VAL A 161 22.41 8.47 14.19
N GLN A 162 22.44 8.10 15.47
CA GLN A 162 21.35 7.42 16.16
C GLN A 162 20.77 8.33 17.26
N GLU A 163 19.98 9.34 16.88
CA GLU A 163 19.35 10.22 17.90
C GLU A 163 18.13 9.55 18.57
N HIS A 164 17.47 8.61 17.88
CA HIS A 164 16.19 8.02 18.31
C HIS A 164 16.10 6.50 18.08
N THR A 165 17.22 5.84 17.79
CA THR A 165 17.32 4.41 17.50
C THR A 165 18.33 3.75 18.44
N THR A 166 18.16 2.47 18.73
CA THR A 166 19.18 1.68 19.43
C THR A 166 20.17 1.08 18.42
N ALA A 167 21.30 0.54 18.88
CA ALA A 167 22.27 -0.13 18.02
C ALA A 167 21.67 -1.32 17.22
N ASP A 168 20.51 -1.85 17.65
CA ASP A 168 19.80 -2.95 17.01
C ASP A 168 18.71 -2.49 16.02
N ASP A 169 18.46 -1.18 15.89
CA ASP A 169 17.43 -0.61 15.03
C ASP A 169 18.07 -0.06 13.74
N PRO A 170 18.00 -0.77 12.59
CA PRO A 170 18.52 -0.23 11.34
C PRO A 170 17.75 1.03 10.95
N ASN A 171 18.46 2.14 10.80
CA ASN A 171 17.89 3.44 10.45
C ASN A 171 17.90 3.72 8.94
N LEU A 172 18.47 2.82 8.13
CA LEU A 172 18.47 2.94 6.68
C LEU A 172 18.24 1.58 5.98
N GLN A 173 17.33 1.57 5.01
CA GLN A 173 17.12 0.47 4.08
C GLN A 173 17.61 0.86 2.68
N LEU A 174 18.54 0.08 2.14
CA LEU A 174 19.02 0.20 0.77
C LEU A 174 18.31 -0.84 -0.09
N GLN A 175 17.75 -0.40 -1.22
CA GLN A 175 17.10 -1.28 -2.20
C GLN A 175 17.83 -1.16 -3.53
N LEU A 176 18.37 -2.28 -4.03
CA LEU A 176 18.93 -2.36 -5.36
C LEU A 176 17.82 -2.75 -6.34
N CYS A 177 17.43 -1.80 -7.17
CA CYS A 177 16.34 -1.94 -8.12
C CYS A 177 16.85 -1.87 -9.55
N CYS A 178 16.48 -2.85 -10.37
CA CYS A 178 16.67 -2.77 -11.82
C CYS A 178 15.44 -2.11 -12.45
N GLY A 179 15.30 -0.79 -12.33
CA GLY A 179 14.14 -0.07 -12.85
C GLY A 179 14.17 0.14 -14.38
N GLY A 180 13.02 0.47 -14.97
CA GLY A 180 12.96 1.02 -16.33
C GLY A 180 13.51 2.45 -16.39
N GLY A 181 14.15 2.79 -17.50
CA GLY A 181 14.78 4.06 -17.87
C GLY A 181 16.19 4.31 -17.32
N ALA A 182 16.80 3.31 -16.70
CA ALA A 182 18.20 3.36 -16.29
C ALA A 182 19.18 2.91 -17.40
N SER A 183 18.70 2.39 -18.54
CA SER A 183 19.58 1.97 -19.65
C SER A 183 20.33 3.14 -20.28
N ALA A 184 21.57 2.88 -20.70
CA ALA A 184 22.28 3.80 -21.56
C ALA A 184 21.51 4.13 -22.86
N GLY A 185 21.34 5.43 -23.13
CA GLY A 185 20.57 5.94 -24.27
C GLY A 185 19.08 6.19 -24.00
N VAL A 186 18.53 5.75 -22.85
CA VAL A 186 17.16 6.05 -22.43
C VAL A 186 17.19 7.24 -21.47
N GLY A 187 16.71 8.40 -21.91
CA GLY A 187 16.83 9.65 -21.13
C GLY A 187 15.99 9.62 -19.85
N TYR A 188 16.62 9.46 -18.69
CA TYR A 188 15.97 9.66 -17.39
C TYR A 188 15.92 11.16 -17.06
N ARG A 189 14.72 11.71 -16.91
CA ARG A 189 14.47 13.12 -16.54
C ARG A 189 13.95 13.25 -15.10
N TYR A 190 14.68 12.69 -14.14
CA TYR A 190 14.55 13.09 -12.73
C TYR A 190 15.77 13.93 -12.36
N GLY A 191 15.53 15.15 -11.89
CA GLY A 191 16.50 16.26 -11.79
C GLY A 191 17.64 16.12 -10.78
N CYS A 192 18.20 14.93 -10.56
CA CYS A 192 19.38 14.72 -9.70
C CYS A 192 20.57 14.01 -10.36
N ALA A 193 20.47 13.59 -11.63
CA ALA A 193 21.53 12.80 -12.28
C ALA A 193 22.05 13.41 -13.60
N ARG A 194 22.27 14.73 -13.65
CA ARG A 194 23.13 15.32 -14.69
C ARG A 194 24.50 15.60 -14.09
N GLY A 195 25.52 14.84 -14.50
CA GLY A 195 26.92 15.27 -14.38
C GLY A 195 27.79 14.70 -13.26
N ILE A 196 27.46 13.56 -12.63
CA ILE A 196 28.41 12.91 -11.69
C ILE A 196 29.53 12.14 -12.41
N PHE A 197 29.30 11.68 -13.65
CA PHE A 197 30.27 10.88 -14.40
C PHE A 197 30.72 11.49 -15.74
N ASP A 198 30.38 12.76 -16.01
CA ASP A 198 30.96 13.49 -17.13
C ASP A 198 32.28 14.17 -16.69
N LYS A 199 33.33 13.35 -16.58
CA LYS A 199 34.74 13.79 -16.66
C LYS A 199 35.56 12.74 -17.39
#